data_AF-A0A942RYK5-F1
#
_entry.id   AF-A0A942RYK5-F1
#
_cell.length_a   1.000
_cell.length_b   1.000
_cell.length_c   1.000
_cell.angle_alpha   90.00
_cell.angle_beta   90.00
_cell.angle_gamma   90.00
#
_symmetry.space_group_name_H-M   'P 1'
#
loop_
_entity.id
_entity.type
_entity.pdbx_description
1 polymer ?
#
loop_
_entity_poly.entity_id
_entity_poly.type
_entity_poly.pdbx_seq_one_letter_code
_entity_poly.pdbx_strand_id
1 'polypeptide(L)'
;MTVKNCILMAIHRFLLQLLYLERRLEPPIRPAWNAVFREPGVRLVQFLINLRRKNEGLKIAEERIDPDEEQSLSDIIDLMADQMRGRFKPGGYERGGNTKTHGVLKATVTIRDDIPAHCRIGIFAEPKTYKAYVRYAGPGPNVPSDIQDVGFLSMAVKLLGVPGEKLMDEEKFTQDIITTSGGPTFVTPNTRENAKLQYWSLVDMTLYYFLNPFDSHLLDMFMQSLWNETQTNPLGKRYWSCTPYLLGEGQAVMYSFVPRANIVSQIPGLPFGKVPFNYLR
;
A
#
# COMPACT_ATOMS: atom_id res chain seq x y z
N MET A 1 -11.64 -10.22 28.59
CA MET A 1 -10.53 -10.67 27.73
C MET A 1 -10.10 -12.04 28.22
N THR A 2 -10.02 -13.06 27.36
CA THR A 2 -9.66 -14.44 27.78
C THR A 2 -8.15 -14.58 27.99
N VAL A 3 -7.71 -15.56 28.79
CA VAL A 3 -6.28 -15.86 28.99
C VAL A 3 -5.56 -16.08 27.65
N LYS A 4 -6.21 -16.80 26.72
CA LYS A 4 -5.75 -16.99 25.34
C LYS A 4 -5.45 -15.66 24.65
N ASN A 5 -6.39 -14.70 24.70
CA ASN A 5 -6.21 -13.40 24.05
C ASN A 5 -5.09 -12.59 24.69
N CYS A 6 -4.90 -12.69 26.00
CA CYS A 6 -3.78 -12.03 26.69
C CYS A 6 -2.42 -12.57 26.22
N ILE A 7 -2.29 -13.90 26.06
CA ILE A 7 -1.06 -14.52 25.56
C ILE A 7 -0.78 -14.09 24.12
N LEU A 8 -1.79 -14.14 23.25
CA LEU A 8 -1.64 -13.72 21.85
C LEU A 8 -1.21 -12.25 21.75
N MET A 9 -1.85 -11.38 22.55
CA MET A 9 -1.48 -9.97 22.59
C MET A 9 -0.04 -9.76 23.08
N ALA A 10 0.42 -10.52 24.06
CA ALA A 10 1.79 -10.44 24.56
C ALA A 10 2.82 -10.84 23.49
N ILE A 11 2.56 -11.93 22.76
CA ILE A 11 3.41 -12.37 21.64
C ILE A 11 3.42 -11.31 20.53
N HIS A 12 2.25 -10.79 20.14
CA HIS A 12 2.15 -9.75 19.13
C HIS A 12 2.98 -8.51 19.51
N ARG A 13 2.85 -8.03 20.75
CA ARG A 13 3.62 -6.89 21.24
C ARG A 13 5.13 -7.16 21.23
N PHE A 14 5.55 -8.36 21.60
CA PHE A 14 6.96 -8.74 21.50
C PHE A 14 7.47 -8.69 20.06
N LEU A 15 6.73 -9.26 19.11
CA LEU A 15 7.08 -9.20 17.68
C LEU A 15 7.13 -7.77 17.15
N LEU A 16 6.21 -6.89 17.58
CA LEU A 16 6.25 -5.47 17.24
C LEU A 16 7.51 -4.77 17.78
N GLN A 17 8.00 -5.13 18.98
CA GLN A 17 9.25 -4.56 19.49
C GLN A 17 10.45 -5.01 18.65
N LEU A 18 10.46 -6.25 18.16
CA LEU A 18 11.49 -6.71 17.22
C LEU A 18 11.44 -5.92 15.91
N LEU A 19 10.24 -5.67 15.38
CA LEU A 19 10.05 -4.81 14.21
C LEU A 19 10.59 -3.39 14.47
N TYR A 20 10.29 -2.79 15.62
CA TYR A 20 10.79 -1.44 15.95
C TYR A 20 12.31 -1.39 16.10
N LEU A 21 12.92 -2.46 16.59
CA LEU A 21 14.38 -2.58 16.64
C LEU A 21 14.97 -2.71 15.23
N GLU A 22 14.38 -3.57 14.40
CA GLU A 22 14.76 -3.74 12.99
C GLU A 22 14.73 -2.40 12.28
N ARG A 23 13.64 -1.62 12.40
CA ARG A 23 13.51 -0.28 11.79
C ARG A 23 14.64 0.69 12.10
N ARG A 24 15.27 0.56 13.26
CA ARG A 24 16.40 1.42 13.65
C ARG A 24 17.72 0.96 13.03
N LEU A 25 17.89 -0.34 12.82
CA LEU A 25 19.15 -0.97 12.40
C LEU A 25 19.20 -1.25 10.89
N GLU A 26 18.04 -1.37 10.26
CA GLU A 26 17.87 -1.71 8.84
C GLU A 26 18.42 -0.65 7.86
N PRO A 27 18.27 0.68 8.05
CA PRO A 27 18.62 1.68 7.03
C PRO A 27 20.02 1.59 6.42
N PRO A 28 21.11 1.38 7.17
CA PRO A 28 22.45 1.30 6.58
C PRO A 28 22.67 0.03 5.74
N ILE A 29 21.97 -1.07 6.03
CA ILE A 29 22.17 -2.36 5.35
C ILE A 29 21.19 -2.58 4.20
N ARG A 30 20.00 -1.97 4.27
CA ARG A 30 18.88 -2.21 3.35
C ARG A 30 19.24 -2.00 1.88
N PRO A 31 19.95 -0.93 1.46
CA PRO A 31 20.27 -0.74 0.04
C PRO A 31 21.12 -1.88 -0.54
N ALA A 32 22.16 -2.31 0.19
CA ALA A 32 23.02 -3.41 -0.23
C ALA A 32 22.27 -4.75 -0.22
N TRP A 33 21.46 -4.99 0.81
CA TRP A 33 20.60 -6.18 0.89
C TRP A 33 19.66 -6.27 -0.31
N ASN A 34 18.97 -5.17 -0.63
CA ASN A 34 18.04 -5.11 -1.75
C ASN A 34 18.73 -5.35 -3.09
N ALA A 35 19.91 -4.77 -3.29
CA ALA A 35 20.67 -4.93 -4.53
C ALA A 35 21.03 -6.40 -4.82
N VAL A 36 21.22 -7.21 -3.78
CA VAL A 36 21.61 -8.62 -3.92
C VAL A 36 20.40 -9.55 -3.86
N PHE A 37 19.48 -9.34 -2.92
CA PHE A 37 18.48 -10.34 -2.53
C PHE A 37 17.05 -10.03 -2.94
N ARG A 38 16.70 -8.77 -3.24
CA ARG A 38 15.29 -8.41 -3.52
C ARG A 38 14.76 -9.14 -4.76
N GLU A 39 15.39 -8.98 -5.91
CA GLU A 39 14.90 -9.57 -7.16
C GLU A 39 14.93 -11.11 -7.15
N PRO A 40 16.00 -11.79 -6.68
CA PRO A 40 15.97 -13.24 -6.47
C PRO A 40 14.88 -13.69 -5.50
N GLY A 41 14.68 -12.95 -4.39
CA GLY A 41 13.64 -13.20 -3.40
C GLY A 41 12.24 -13.06 -3.99
N VAL A 42 11.98 -11.99 -4.75
CA VAL A 42 10.70 -11.78 -5.45
C VAL A 42 10.43 -12.95 -6.38
N ARG A 43 11.40 -13.36 -7.21
CA ARG A 43 11.23 -14.50 -8.13
C ARG A 43 10.93 -15.79 -7.40
N LEU A 44 11.64 -16.08 -6.31
CA LEU A 44 11.42 -17.29 -5.51
C LEU A 44 10.05 -17.30 -4.85
N VAL A 45 9.68 -16.22 -4.15
CA VAL A 45 8.37 -16.14 -3.47
C VAL A 45 7.24 -16.15 -4.49
N GLN A 46 7.38 -15.43 -5.61
CA GLN A 46 6.39 -15.45 -6.70
C GLN A 46 6.23 -16.86 -7.29
N PHE A 47 7.33 -17.60 -7.48
CA PHE A 47 7.28 -18.99 -7.92
C PHE A 47 6.49 -19.85 -6.93
N LEU A 48 6.77 -19.75 -5.63
CA LEU A 48 6.06 -20.50 -4.59
C LEU A 48 4.56 -20.14 -4.51
N ILE A 49 4.22 -18.86 -4.67
CA ILE A 49 2.81 -18.41 -4.77
C ILE A 49 2.15 -19.04 -6.00
N ASN A 50 2.82 -19.01 -7.16
CA ASN A 50 2.29 -19.54 -8.41
C ASN A 50 2.09 -21.05 -8.39
N LEU A 51 2.87 -21.82 -7.62
CA LEU A 51 2.64 -23.26 -7.43
C LEU A 51 1.26 -23.58 -6.83
N ARG A 52 0.69 -22.65 -6.06
CA ARG A 52 -0.63 -22.80 -5.42
C ARG A 52 -1.75 -22.11 -6.20
N ARG A 53 -1.40 -21.28 -7.19
CA ARG A 53 -2.37 -20.46 -7.93
C ARG A 53 -3.16 -21.35 -8.88
N LYS A 54 -4.49 -21.27 -8.79
CA LYS A 54 -5.38 -21.92 -9.74
C LYS A 54 -5.53 -21.02 -10.98
N ASN A 55 -5.42 -21.62 -12.17
CA ASN A 55 -5.76 -20.92 -13.39
C ASN A 55 -7.29 -20.91 -13.53
N GLU A 56 -7.89 -19.73 -13.48
CA GLU A 56 -9.34 -19.55 -13.56
C GLU A 56 -9.85 -19.42 -15.00
N GLY A 57 -8.96 -19.45 -16.00
CA GLY A 57 -9.32 -19.32 -17.41
C GLY A 57 -9.59 -17.89 -17.87
N LEU A 58 -9.38 -16.90 -17.00
CA LEU A 58 -9.53 -15.48 -17.32
C LEU A 58 -8.47 -15.03 -18.32
N LYS A 59 -8.89 -14.26 -19.32
CA LYS A 59 -7.99 -13.55 -20.24
C LYS A 59 -7.51 -12.24 -19.60
N ILE A 60 -6.57 -11.58 -20.27
CA ILE A 60 -6.14 -10.24 -19.89
C ILE A 60 -7.37 -9.31 -19.90
N ALA A 61 -7.50 -8.55 -18.81
CA ALA A 61 -8.60 -7.61 -18.59
C ALA A 61 -10.00 -8.23 -18.45
N GLU A 62 -10.07 -9.51 -18.09
CA GLU A 62 -11.29 -10.13 -17.57
C GLU A 62 -11.20 -10.22 -16.04
N GLU A 63 -12.35 -10.03 -15.38
CA GLU A 63 -12.51 -10.19 -13.94
C GLU A 63 -13.69 -11.13 -13.65
N ARG A 64 -13.71 -11.70 -12.45
CA ARG A 64 -14.80 -12.54 -11.96
C ARG A 64 -15.16 -12.08 -10.56
N ILE A 65 -16.46 -11.91 -10.33
CA ILE A 65 -17.02 -11.69 -9.00
C ILE A 65 -16.99 -13.02 -8.25
N ASP A 66 -16.34 -13.05 -7.10
CA ASP A 66 -16.33 -14.24 -6.25
C ASP A 66 -17.73 -14.45 -5.60
N PRO A 67 -18.18 -15.70 -5.37
CA PRO A 67 -19.53 -15.97 -4.87
C PRO A 67 -19.89 -15.30 -3.53
N ASP A 68 -18.88 -14.93 -2.74
CA ASP A 68 -19.01 -14.31 -1.42
C ASP A 68 -18.44 -12.89 -1.37
N GLU A 69 -18.21 -12.27 -2.54
CA GLU A 69 -17.64 -10.93 -2.63
C GLU A 69 -18.49 -9.89 -1.90
N GLU A 70 -19.81 -9.95 -2.03
CA GLU A 70 -20.75 -9.06 -1.34
C GLU A 70 -20.68 -9.20 0.18
N GLN A 71 -20.59 -10.44 0.69
CA GLN A 71 -20.42 -10.69 2.12
C GLN A 71 -19.08 -10.15 2.62
N SER A 72 -18.00 -10.43 1.88
CA SER A 72 -16.67 -9.92 2.20
C SER A 72 -16.62 -8.39 2.19
N LEU A 73 -17.33 -7.75 1.25
CA LEU A 73 -17.49 -6.30 1.19
C LEU A 73 -18.21 -5.77 2.44
N SER A 74 -19.34 -6.37 2.82
CA SER A 74 -20.07 -6.01 4.04
C SER A 74 -19.19 -6.14 5.28
N ASP A 75 -18.46 -7.25 5.40
CA ASP A 75 -17.53 -7.48 6.52
C ASP A 75 -16.44 -6.41 6.57
N ILE A 76 -15.84 -6.03 5.43
CA ILE A 76 -14.84 -4.95 5.36
C ILE A 76 -15.45 -3.63 5.84
N ILE A 77 -16.64 -3.29 5.37
CA ILE A 77 -17.34 -2.04 5.73
C ILE A 77 -17.59 -2.01 7.23
N ASP A 78 -18.15 -3.08 7.81
CA ASP A 78 -18.49 -3.16 9.23
C ASP A 78 -17.23 -3.12 10.10
N LEU A 79 -16.20 -3.90 9.76
CA LEU A 79 -14.94 -3.94 10.51
C LEU A 79 -14.22 -2.59 10.47
N MET A 80 -14.16 -1.94 9.29
CA MET A 80 -13.59 -0.60 9.19
C MET A 80 -14.42 0.43 9.94
N ALA A 81 -15.74 0.39 9.85
CA ALA A 81 -16.63 1.32 10.56
C ALA A 81 -16.47 1.19 12.08
N ASP A 82 -16.40 -0.03 12.60
CA ASP A 82 -16.14 -0.28 14.01
C ASP A 82 -14.76 0.18 14.44
N GLN A 83 -13.74 -0.03 13.60
CA GLN A 83 -12.41 0.50 13.84
C GLN A 83 -12.43 2.03 13.89
N MET A 84 -13.18 2.69 12.99
CA MET A 84 -13.28 4.15 12.97
C MET A 84 -13.98 4.70 14.21
N ARG A 85 -15.11 4.10 14.61
CA ARG A 85 -15.84 4.49 15.83
C ARG A 85 -15.01 4.28 17.09
N GLY A 86 -14.18 3.23 17.13
CA GLY A 86 -13.30 2.92 18.25
C GLY A 86 -12.06 3.83 18.35
N ARG A 87 -11.54 4.34 17.23
CA ARG A 87 -10.30 5.15 17.18
C ARG A 87 -10.56 6.66 17.20
N PHE A 88 -11.66 7.10 16.61
CA PHE A 88 -11.97 8.52 16.46
C PHE A 88 -13.15 8.93 17.34
N LYS A 89 -13.10 10.17 17.82
CA LYS A 89 -14.26 10.78 18.48
C LYS A 89 -15.30 11.14 17.42
N PRO A 90 -16.62 11.00 17.70
CA PRO A 90 -17.66 11.46 16.79
C PRO A 90 -17.43 12.92 16.36
N GLY A 91 -17.45 13.17 15.05
CA GLY A 91 -17.17 14.49 14.45
C GLY A 91 -15.69 14.80 14.18
N GLY A 92 -14.76 13.95 14.64
CA GLY A 92 -13.32 14.06 14.42
C GLY A 92 -12.75 12.90 13.60
N TYR A 93 -13.54 12.35 12.67
CA TYR A 93 -13.10 11.22 11.84
C TYR A 93 -12.00 11.66 10.87
N GLU A 94 -10.91 10.89 10.86
CA GLU A 94 -9.91 10.96 9.80
C GLU A 94 -10.12 9.82 8.79
N ARG A 95 -9.24 9.72 7.78
CA ARG A 95 -9.28 8.60 6.84
C ARG A 95 -8.90 7.30 7.57
N GLY A 96 -9.68 6.24 7.39
CA GLY A 96 -9.41 4.94 8.03
C GLY A 96 -8.19 4.21 7.48
N GLY A 97 -7.96 4.33 6.18
CA GLY A 97 -6.68 4.02 5.55
C GLY A 97 -5.91 5.30 5.25
N ASN A 98 -4.58 5.21 5.27
CA ASN A 98 -3.71 6.32 4.89
C ASN A 98 -3.92 7.62 5.69
N THR A 99 -4.13 7.48 7.00
CA THR A 99 -4.53 8.54 7.93
C THR A 99 -3.51 9.66 8.00
N LYS A 100 -2.26 9.31 8.33
CA LYS A 100 -1.19 10.29 8.53
C LYS A 100 -0.76 10.92 7.20
N THR A 101 -1.13 12.18 6.98
CA THR A 101 -0.59 12.95 5.84
C THR A 101 0.85 13.36 6.11
N HIS A 102 1.75 13.07 5.17
CA HIS A 102 3.13 13.56 5.17
C HIS A 102 3.26 14.88 4.40
N GLY A 103 2.57 15.01 3.27
CA GLY A 103 2.57 16.25 2.50
C GLY A 103 1.52 16.26 1.41
N VAL A 104 1.06 17.46 1.04
CA VAL A 104 0.20 17.71 -0.11
C VAL A 104 0.89 18.74 -0.99
N LEU A 105 1.16 18.36 -2.24
CA LEU A 105 1.92 19.15 -3.19
C LEU A 105 1.04 19.56 -4.36
N LYS A 106 1.23 20.77 -4.85
CA LYS A 106 0.79 21.18 -6.19
C LYS A 106 1.80 20.64 -7.19
N ALA A 107 1.32 20.02 -8.25
CA ALA A 107 2.15 19.39 -9.26
C ALA A 107 1.57 19.60 -10.67
N THR A 108 2.36 19.21 -11.66
CA THR A 108 1.93 19.06 -13.05
C THR A 108 2.31 17.67 -13.53
N VAL A 109 1.42 17.03 -14.28
CA VAL A 109 1.67 15.74 -14.92
C VAL A 109 1.66 15.95 -16.43
N THR A 110 2.82 15.77 -17.05
CA THR A 110 2.99 15.90 -18.49
C THR A 110 3.01 14.53 -19.14
N ILE A 111 2.04 14.30 -20.02
CA ILE A 111 1.96 13.16 -20.91
C ILE A 111 2.92 13.41 -22.07
N ARG A 112 3.84 12.46 -22.29
CA ARG A 112 4.87 12.57 -23.31
C ARG A 112 4.31 12.29 -24.70
N ASP A 113 4.98 12.81 -25.73
CA ASP A 113 4.65 12.62 -27.14
C ASP A 113 5.18 11.32 -27.76
N ASP A 114 6.08 10.64 -27.06
CA ASP A 114 6.69 9.37 -27.48
C ASP A 114 5.99 8.12 -26.92
N ILE A 115 4.80 8.27 -26.35
CA ILE A 115 4.00 7.11 -25.91
C ILE A 115 3.66 6.24 -27.13
N PRO A 116 3.91 4.91 -27.09
CA PRO A 116 3.56 4.00 -28.19
C PRO A 116 2.08 4.10 -28.57
N ALA A 117 1.77 3.98 -29.88
CA ALA A 117 0.41 4.17 -30.39
C ALA A 117 -0.66 3.33 -29.66
N HIS A 118 -0.34 2.08 -29.32
CA HIS A 118 -1.24 1.18 -28.60
C HIS A 118 -1.48 1.56 -27.13
N CYS A 119 -0.70 2.48 -26.55
CA CYS A 119 -0.90 2.98 -25.18
C CYS A 119 -1.57 4.36 -25.14
N ARG A 120 -1.86 4.98 -26.29
CA ARG A 120 -2.44 6.32 -26.40
C ARG A 120 -3.95 6.30 -26.17
N ILE A 121 -4.35 5.98 -24.95
CA ILE A 121 -5.76 5.78 -24.57
C ILE A 121 -6.10 6.63 -23.35
N GLY A 122 -7.31 7.20 -23.33
CA GLY A 122 -7.80 8.02 -22.24
C GLY A 122 -6.90 9.24 -22.00
N ILE A 123 -6.38 9.38 -20.78
CA ILE A 123 -5.47 10.49 -20.43
C ILE A 123 -4.15 10.47 -21.20
N PHE A 124 -3.79 9.35 -21.83
CA PHE A 124 -2.55 9.19 -22.60
C PHE A 124 -2.75 9.42 -24.11
N ALA A 125 -3.96 9.72 -24.55
CA ALA A 125 -4.30 9.83 -25.98
C ALA A 125 -3.49 10.92 -26.70
N GLU A 126 -3.29 12.06 -26.04
CA GLU A 126 -2.59 13.21 -26.61
C GLU A 126 -1.50 13.73 -25.65
N PRO A 127 -0.40 14.30 -26.18
CA PRO A 127 0.58 15.00 -25.38
C PRO A 127 -0.08 16.21 -24.71
N LYS A 128 -0.20 16.17 -23.38
CA LYS A 128 -0.92 17.18 -22.61
C LYS A 128 -0.32 17.31 -21.21
N THR A 129 -0.35 18.52 -20.68
CA THR A 129 0.01 18.77 -19.27
C THR A 129 -1.24 19.03 -18.45
N TYR A 130 -1.44 18.21 -17.43
CA TYR A 130 -2.51 18.34 -16.45
C TYR A 130 -1.99 19.03 -15.20
N LYS A 131 -2.79 19.92 -14.62
CA LYS A 131 -2.59 20.36 -13.23
C LYS A 131 -2.94 19.19 -12.32
N ALA A 132 -2.19 19.02 -11.24
CA ALA A 132 -2.41 17.91 -10.33
C ALA A 132 -2.16 18.28 -8.87
N TYR A 133 -2.74 17.50 -7.97
CA TYR A 133 -2.36 17.45 -6.56
C TYR A 133 -1.77 16.09 -6.26
N VAL A 134 -0.67 16.07 -5.49
CA VAL A 134 -0.03 14.84 -5.02
C VAL A 134 -0.10 14.80 -3.50
N ARG A 135 -0.59 13.71 -2.93
CA ARG A 135 -0.62 13.49 -1.47
C ARG A 135 0.24 12.29 -1.11
N TYR A 136 1.17 12.50 -0.17
CA TYR A 136 1.93 11.45 0.48
C TYR A 136 1.34 11.15 1.86
N ALA A 137 1.20 9.89 2.21
CA ALA A 137 0.63 9.47 3.48
C ALA A 137 1.21 8.15 4.00
N GLY A 138 1.22 7.98 5.32
CA GLY A 138 1.48 6.72 6.01
C GLY A 138 0.17 5.95 6.22
N PRO A 139 0.22 4.64 6.49
CA PRO A 139 -0.96 3.79 6.66
C PRO A 139 -1.78 4.20 7.89
N GLY A 140 -2.96 3.59 8.03
CA GLY A 140 -3.96 3.93 9.05
C GLY A 140 -4.60 2.70 9.66
N PRO A 141 -5.49 2.89 10.66
CA PRO A 141 -5.95 4.18 11.18
C PRO A 141 -5.08 4.78 12.29
N ASN A 142 -4.14 4.00 12.83
CA ASN A 142 -3.23 4.47 13.86
C ASN A 142 -2.23 5.48 13.29
N VAL A 143 -1.81 6.45 14.10
CA VAL A 143 -0.85 7.51 13.71
C VAL A 143 0.41 7.39 14.58
N PRO A 144 1.23 6.35 14.41
CA PRO A 144 2.46 6.18 15.18
C PRO A 144 3.52 7.22 14.80
N SER A 145 4.63 7.22 15.54
CA SER A 145 5.85 7.90 15.08
C SER A 145 6.34 7.28 13.78
N ASP A 146 6.91 8.08 12.88
CA ASP A 146 7.31 7.62 11.54
C ASP A 146 8.24 6.39 11.57
N ILE A 147 9.09 6.29 12.59
CA ILE A 147 10.04 5.16 12.75
C ILE A 147 9.38 3.87 13.25
N GLN A 148 8.21 3.98 13.88
CA GLN A 148 7.42 2.84 14.39
C GLN A 148 6.26 2.48 13.47
N ASP A 149 6.14 3.17 12.34
CA ASP A 149 5.13 2.83 11.34
C ASP A 149 5.45 1.48 10.68
N VAL A 150 4.44 0.83 10.13
CA VAL A 150 4.52 -0.52 9.56
C VAL A 150 5.42 -0.60 8.33
N GLY A 151 5.91 0.53 7.80
CA GLY A 151 6.96 0.63 6.78
C GLY A 151 6.46 0.70 5.34
N PHE A 152 5.21 1.14 5.14
CA PHE A 152 4.67 1.49 3.83
C PHE A 152 4.35 2.98 3.75
N LEU A 153 4.46 3.54 2.56
CA LEU A 153 3.94 4.87 2.23
C LEU A 153 2.94 4.74 1.10
N SER A 154 2.10 5.75 0.94
CA SER A 154 1.21 5.86 -0.19
C SER A 154 1.33 7.21 -0.85
N MET A 155 1.09 7.21 -2.15
CA MET A 155 1.08 8.40 -2.98
C MET A 155 -0.19 8.36 -3.83
N ALA A 156 -0.99 9.42 -3.73
CA ALA A 156 -2.16 9.62 -4.57
C ALA A 156 -1.94 10.85 -5.44
N VAL A 157 -2.20 10.71 -6.74
CA VAL A 157 -2.12 11.80 -7.72
C VAL A 157 -3.53 12.06 -8.24
N LYS A 158 -4.05 13.27 -8.02
CA LYS A 158 -5.33 13.73 -8.58
C LYS A 158 -5.06 14.67 -9.75
N LEU A 159 -5.38 14.24 -10.96
CA LEU A 159 -5.33 15.04 -12.17
C LEU A 159 -6.59 15.90 -12.27
N LEU A 160 -6.44 17.14 -12.75
CA LEU A 160 -7.53 18.09 -12.94
C LEU A 160 -7.79 18.34 -14.42
N GLY A 161 -9.04 18.61 -14.78
CA GLY A 161 -9.45 18.87 -16.17
C GLY A 161 -9.49 17.62 -17.05
N VAL A 162 -9.75 16.45 -16.45
CA VAL A 162 -9.89 15.17 -17.16
C VAL A 162 -11.38 14.91 -17.45
N PRO A 163 -11.86 15.09 -18.70
CA PRO A 163 -13.25 14.87 -19.06
C PRO A 163 -13.64 13.38 -18.97
N GLY A 164 -14.90 13.06 -19.28
CA GLY A 164 -15.45 11.71 -19.27
C GLY A 164 -16.23 11.38 -18.01
N GLU A 165 -16.95 10.26 -18.07
CA GLU A 165 -17.72 9.70 -16.97
C GLU A 165 -16.80 9.29 -15.81
N LYS A 166 -17.30 9.40 -14.58
CA LYS A 166 -16.57 9.09 -13.35
C LYS A 166 -17.31 8.01 -12.58
N LEU A 167 -16.56 7.21 -11.84
CA LEU A 167 -17.12 6.14 -11.01
C LEU A 167 -17.93 6.68 -9.82
N MET A 168 -17.57 7.86 -9.32
CA MET A 168 -18.23 8.52 -8.19
C MET A 168 -18.91 9.80 -8.68
N ASP A 169 -20.16 10.01 -8.28
CA ASP A 169 -21.00 11.15 -8.71
C ASP A 169 -20.44 12.51 -8.25
N GLU A 170 -19.71 12.53 -7.14
CA GLU A 170 -19.13 13.76 -6.59
C GLU A 170 -17.85 14.20 -7.32
N GLU A 171 -17.19 13.30 -8.04
CA GLU A 171 -15.97 13.61 -8.79
C GLU A 171 -16.33 14.12 -10.18
N LYS A 172 -15.81 15.30 -10.55
CA LYS A 172 -16.05 15.93 -11.86
C LYS A 172 -14.76 16.46 -12.43
N PHE A 173 -14.50 16.13 -13.69
CA PHE A 173 -13.30 16.55 -14.42
C PHE A 173 -11.98 16.14 -13.76
N THR A 174 -11.96 15.02 -13.04
CA THR A 174 -10.78 14.52 -12.32
C THR A 174 -10.41 13.10 -12.73
N GLN A 175 -9.18 12.70 -12.45
CA GLN A 175 -8.74 11.31 -12.50
C GLN A 175 -7.74 11.08 -11.37
N ASP A 176 -7.99 10.05 -10.57
CA ASP A 176 -7.10 9.69 -9.47
C ASP A 176 -6.23 8.50 -9.86
N ILE A 177 -4.98 8.55 -9.45
CA ILE A 177 -4.02 7.45 -9.52
C ILE A 177 -3.52 7.22 -8.11
N ILE A 178 -3.92 6.10 -7.50
CA ILE A 178 -3.61 5.76 -6.12
C ILE A 178 -2.55 4.67 -6.13
N THR A 179 -1.50 4.87 -5.33
CA THR A 179 -0.34 3.98 -5.33
C THR A 179 0.26 3.82 -3.93
N THR A 180 0.98 2.73 -3.71
CA THR A 180 1.70 2.43 -2.46
C THR A 180 3.15 2.05 -2.73
N SER A 181 4.02 2.22 -1.74
CA SER A 181 5.42 1.82 -1.79
C SER A 181 5.64 0.35 -1.38
N GLY A 182 4.56 -0.39 -1.10
CA GLY A 182 4.60 -1.80 -0.69
C GLY A 182 4.97 -2.82 -1.77
N GLY A 183 5.44 -2.35 -2.93
CA GLY A 183 5.81 -3.19 -4.06
C GLY A 183 4.69 -3.30 -5.09
N PRO A 184 4.91 -4.12 -6.15
CA PRO A 184 4.00 -4.23 -7.28
C PRO A 184 2.73 -5.02 -6.96
N THR A 185 2.63 -5.71 -5.82
CA THR A 185 1.47 -6.52 -5.43
C THR A 185 0.88 -6.03 -4.13
N PHE A 186 -0.44 -6.10 -4.00
CA PHE A 186 -1.10 -5.78 -2.74
C PHE A 186 -0.93 -6.91 -1.70
N VAL A 187 -1.14 -6.60 -0.43
CA VAL A 187 -0.94 -7.54 0.70
C VAL A 187 -1.95 -8.68 0.72
N THR A 188 -3.19 -8.42 0.28
CA THR A 188 -4.28 -9.38 0.24
C THR A 188 -4.70 -9.64 -1.20
N PRO A 189 -4.89 -10.90 -1.62
CA PRO A 189 -5.16 -11.24 -3.02
C PRO A 189 -6.61 -10.97 -3.48
N ASN A 190 -7.58 -10.88 -2.56
CA ASN A 190 -9.00 -10.66 -2.86
C ASN A 190 -9.73 -10.01 -1.68
N THR A 191 -11.03 -9.77 -1.83
CA THR A 191 -11.91 -9.14 -0.82
C THR A 191 -12.02 -10.00 0.45
N ARG A 192 -12.18 -11.31 0.32
CA ARG A 192 -12.23 -12.25 1.45
C ARG A 192 -11.00 -12.14 2.36
N GLU A 193 -9.81 -12.20 1.77
CA GLU A 193 -8.56 -12.09 2.55
C GLU A 193 -8.37 -10.69 3.12
N ASN A 194 -8.88 -9.65 2.44
CA ASN A 194 -8.89 -8.31 3.00
C ASN A 194 -9.79 -8.19 4.24
N ALA A 195 -10.99 -8.78 4.22
CA ALA A 195 -11.88 -8.82 5.38
C ALA A 195 -11.20 -9.45 6.60
N LYS A 196 -10.49 -10.57 6.41
CA LYS A 196 -9.70 -11.20 7.48
C LYS A 196 -8.60 -10.28 8.00
N LEU A 197 -7.88 -9.57 7.12
CA LEU A 197 -6.86 -8.61 7.53
C LEU A 197 -7.49 -7.45 8.33
N GLN A 198 -8.65 -6.93 7.92
CA GLN A 198 -9.37 -5.89 8.66
C GLN A 198 -9.79 -6.36 10.05
N TYR A 199 -10.21 -7.62 10.20
CA TYR A 199 -10.52 -8.19 11.52
C TYR A 199 -9.29 -8.17 12.44
N TRP A 200 -8.15 -8.66 11.96
CA TRP A 200 -6.92 -8.66 12.74
C TRP A 200 -6.39 -7.24 13.03
N SER A 201 -6.66 -6.29 12.12
CA SER A 201 -6.38 -4.85 12.31
C SER A 201 -7.27 -4.24 13.39
N LEU A 202 -8.57 -4.54 13.41
CA LEU A 202 -9.52 -4.04 14.39
C LEU A 202 -9.10 -4.40 15.83
N VAL A 203 -8.63 -5.64 16.03
CA VAL A 203 -8.26 -6.16 17.35
C VAL A 203 -6.77 -5.96 17.72
N ASP A 204 -6.06 -5.07 17.02
CA ASP A 204 -4.64 -4.73 17.26
C ASP A 204 -3.68 -5.93 17.22
N MET A 205 -3.92 -6.86 16.30
CA MET A 205 -3.23 -8.14 16.21
C MET A 205 -2.87 -8.50 14.76
N THR A 206 -2.62 -7.49 13.92
CA THR A 206 -2.43 -7.62 12.45
C THR A 206 -1.42 -8.71 12.04
N LEU A 207 -0.36 -8.96 12.82
CA LEU A 207 0.62 -10.01 12.52
C LEU A 207 0.00 -11.42 12.46
N TYR A 208 -1.13 -11.65 13.14
CA TYR A 208 -1.81 -12.94 13.10
C TYR A 208 -2.54 -13.21 11.79
N TYR A 209 -2.82 -12.21 10.95
CA TYR A 209 -3.21 -12.46 9.56
C TYR A 209 -2.16 -13.33 8.84
N PHE A 210 -0.88 -13.04 9.07
CA PHE A 210 0.23 -13.77 8.45
C PHE A 210 0.58 -15.06 9.19
N LEU A 211 0.62 -15.01 10.52
CA LEU A 211 1.23 -16.05 11.35
C LEU A 211 0.24 -17.09 11.90
N ASN A 212 -1.07 -16.95 11.66
CA ASN A 212 -2.05 -17.92 12.16
C ASN A 212 -1.77 -19.32 11.55
N PRO A 213 -1.46 -20.34 12.37
CA PRO A 213 -1.09 -21.66 11.85
C PRO A 213 -2.24 -22.41 11.16
N PHE A 214 -3.50 -22.00 11.39
CA PHE A 214 -4.68 -22.60 10.78
C PHE A 214 -5.16 -21.86 9.52
N ASP A 215 -4.64 -20.66 9.27
CA ASP A 215 -5.00 -19.82 8.12
C ASP A 215 -3.84 -18.84 7.83
N SER A 216 -2.71 -19.40 7.36
CA SER A 216 -1.44 -18.68 7.29
C SER A 216 -1.23 -17.98 5.95
N HIS A 217 -0.75 -16.73 5.99
CA HIS A 217 -0.42 -15.91 4.81
C HIS A 217 1.09 -15.63 4.73
N LEU A 218 1.92 -16.65 5.03
CA LEU A 218 3.38 -16.49 5.12
C LEU A 218 4.01 -16.05 3.80
N LEU A 219 3.53 -16.55 2.65
CA LEU A 219 4.07 -16.14 1.35
C LEU A 219 3.78 -14.67 1.06
N ASP A 220 2.60 -14.18 1.44
CA ASP A 220 2.26 -12.76 1.33
C ASP A 220 3.14 -11.93 2.28
N MET A 221 3.35 -12.39 3.52
CA MET A 221 4.28 -11.76 4.46
C MET A 221 5.70 -11.64 3.89
N PHE A 222 6.22 -12.73 3.31
CA PHE A 222 7.56 -12.72 2.70
C PHE A 222 7.61 -11.78 1.50
N MET A 223 6.61 -11.80 0.61
CA MET A 223 6.54 -10.88 -0.53
C MET A 223 6.53 -9.43 -0.06
N GLN A 224 5.69 -9.09 0.90
CA GLN A 224 5.60 -7.75 1.47
C GLN A 224 6.91 -7.33 2.16
N SER A 225 7.58 -8.24 2.88
CA SER A 225 8.85 -7.94 3.58
C SER A 225 9.99 -7.46 2.66
N LEU A 226 9.97 -7.85 1.39
CA LEU A 226 10.97 -7.43 0.38
C LEU A 226 10.86 -5.94 0.03
N TRP A 227 9.68 -5.35 0.25
CA TRP A 227 9.37 -3.94 -0.03
C TRP A 227 9.15 -3.14 1.26
N ASN A 228 8.80 -3.83 2.34
CA ASN A 228 8.58 -3.24 3.63
C ASN A 228 9.89 -2.84 4.29
N GLU A 229 10.25 -1.57 4.18
CA GLU A 229 11.52 -1.03 4.65
C GLU A 229 11.31 0.26 5.44
N THR A 230 12.32 0.63 6.22
CA THR A 230 12.33 1.88 6.96
C THR A 230 12.24 3.04 5.99
N GLN A 231 11.20 3.84 6.16
CA GLN A 231 10.89 4.95 5.28
C GLN A 231 11.77 6.14 5.68
N THR A 232 12.52 6.67 4.72
CA THR A 232 13.49 7.76 4.95
C THR A 232 12.99 9.08 4.38
N ASN A 233 12.42 9.05 3.18
CA ASN A 233 11.83 10.21 2.52
C ASN A 233 10.74 9.75 1.54
N PRO A 234 9.50 10.30 1.60
CA PRO A 234 8.43 9.91 0.69
C PRO A 234 8.75 10.18 -0.80
N LEU A 235 9.51 11.24 -1.10
CA LEU A 235 9.86 11.60 -2.47
C LEU A 235 10.91 10.67 -3.09
N GLY A 236 11.64 9.91 -2.26
CA GLY A 236 12.69 9.01 -2.69
C GLY A 236 12.23 7.58 -2.94
N LYS A 237 10.92 7.29 -2.82
CA LYS A 237 10.39 5.94 -2.98
C LYS A 237 9.72 5.75 -4.32
N ARG A 238 9.81 4.51 -4.82
CA ARG A 238 9.00 4.05 -5.95
C ARG A 238 7.61 3.68 -5.42
N TYR A 239 6.59 4.00 -6.20
CA TYR A 239 5.21 3.66 -5.90
C TYR A 239 4.60 2.83 -7.03
N TRP A 240 3.63 1.98 -6.69
CA TRP A 240 2.91 1.11 -7.63
C TRP A 240 1.41 1.17 -7.37
N SER A 241 0.63 1.00 -8.43
CA SER A 241 -0.83 0.90 -8.32
C SER A 241 -1.29 -0.39 -7.64
N CYS A 242 -0.44 -1.42 -7.62
CA CYS A 242 -0.69 -2.79 -7.13
C CYS A 242 -1.77 -3.57 -7.89
N THR A 243 -2.78 -2.90 -8.41
CA THR A 243 -3.82 -3.48 -9.27
C THR A 243 -3.55 -3.16 -10.74
N PRO A 244 -3.88 -4.10 -11.65
CA PRO A 244 -3.96 -3.81 -13.07
C PRO A 244 -5.23 -3.02 -13.39
N TYR A 245 -5.16 -2.16 -14.41
CA TYR A 245 -6.26 -1.37 -14.94
C TYR A 245 -6.44 -1.68 -16.42
N LEU A 246 -7.68 -1.63 -16.92
CA LEU A 246 -7.96 -1.70 -18.35
C LEU A 246 -7.35 -0.48 -19.07
N LEU A 247 -6.60 -0.72 -20.14
CA LEU A 247 -6.04 0.32 -21.01
C LEU A 247 -6.54 0.11 -22.44
N GLY A 248 -7.84 0.31 -22.64
CA GLY A 248 -8.53 -0.12 -23.86
C GLY A 248 -8.78 -1.62 -23.91
N GLU A 249 -9.58 -2.04 -24.89
CA GLU A 249 -10.05 -3.41 -24.99
C GLU A 249 -8.89 -4.40 -25.18
N GLY A 250 -8.85 -5.46 -24.35
CA GLY A 250 -7.86 -6.53 -24.42
C GLY A 250 -6.46 -6.16 -23.87
N GLN A 251 -6.29 -5.00 -23.22
CA GLN A 251 -5.01 -4.58 -22.64
C GLN A 251 -5.16 -4.22 -21.16
N ALA A 252 -4.16 -4.59 -20.37
CA ALA A 252 -4.06 -4.21 -18.97
C ALA A 252 -2.75 -3.47 -18.69
N VAL A 253 -2.79 -2.50 -17.78
CA VAL A 253 -1.64 -1.69 -17.38
C VAL A 253 -1.53 -1.63 -15.86
N MET A 254 -0.31 -1.60 -15.36
CA MET A 254 -0.02 -1.25 -13.96
C MET A 254 0.81 0.02 -13.94
N TYR A 255 0.45 0.96 -13.07
CA TYR A 255 1.14 2.24 -12.97
C TYR A 255 2.25 2.18 -11.94
N SER A 256 3.35 2.88 -12.23
CA SER A 256 4.43 3.03 -11.27
C SER A 256 5.08 4.40 -11.38
N PHE A 257 5.42 4.99 -10.24
CA PHE A 257 6.11 6.27 -10.15
C PHE A 257 7.51 6.03 -9.63
N VAL A 258 8.50 6.35 -10.45
CA VAL A 258 9.92 6.15 -10.13
C VAL A 258 10.54 7.52 -9.86
N PRO A 259 11.16 7.74 -8.69
CA PRO A 259 11.83 8.99 -8.39
C PRO A 259 13.05 9.15 -9.30
N ARG A 260 13.24 10.36 -9.84
CA ARG A 260 14.40 10.70 -10.68
C ARG A 260 15.51 11.40 -9.92
N ALA A 261 15.18 12.05 -8.81
CA ALA A 261 16.14 12.81 -8.02
C ALA A 261 16.78 11.90 -6.96
N ASN A 262 18.05 12.15 -6.67
CA ASN A 262 18.69 11.61 -5.48
C ASN A 262 18.17 12.41 -4.27
N ILE A 263 17.54 11.72 -3.33
CA ILE A 263 16.92 12.32 -2.16
C ILE A 263 17.72 11.94 -0.91
N VAL A 264 17.79 12.87 0.06
CA VAL A 264 18.42 12.62 1.36
C VAL A 264 17.70 11.46 2.06
N SER A 265 18.48 10.45 2.45
CA SER A 265 17.98 9.21 3.07
C SER A 265 18.35 9.08 4.56
N GLN A 266 19.05 10.07 5.12
CA GLN A 266 19.46 10.04 6.52
C GLN A 266 18.30 10.37 7.45
N ILE A 267 18.09 9.53 8.46
CA ILE A 267 17.10 9.76 9.52
C ILE A 267 17.84 10.26 10.76
N PRO A 268 17.55 11.47 11.26
CA PRO A 268 18.20 12.00 12.45
C PRO A 268 18.02 11.08 13.66
N GLY A 269 19.11 10.83 14.38
CA GLY A 269 19.11 10.04 15.60
C GLY A 269 19.09 8.53 15.40
N LEU A 270 19.17 7.99 14.19
CA LEU A 270 19.41 6.55 14.03
C LEU A 270 20.89 6.19 14.21
N PRO A 271 21.21 4.98 14.72
CA PRO A 271 20.27 3.98 15.24
C PRO A 271 19.87 4.18 16.73
N PHE A 272 20.73 4.83 17.53
CA PHE A 272 20.61 4.84 19.00
C PHE A 272 20.14 6.16 19.63
N GLY A 273 20.02 7.22 18.83
CA GLY A 273 19.55 8.53 19.26
C GLY A 273 18.02 8.69 19.24
N LYS A 274 17.60 9.93 19.54
CA LYS A 274 16.20 10.35 19.51
C LYS A 274 15.80 10.70 18.07
N VAL A 275 14.81 9.97 17.55
CA VAL A 275 14.24 10.20 16.23
C VAL A 275 13.05 11.16 16.35
N PRO A 276 12.92 12.20 15.50
CA PRO A 276 11.74 13.06 15.50
C PRO A 276 10.47 12.27 15.19
N PHE A 277 9.33 12.65 15.79
CA PHE A 277 8.08 11.90 15.64
C PHE A 277 7.53 11.92 14.19
N ASN A 278 7.75 13.03 13.47
CA ASN A 278 7.27 13.30 12.11
C ASN A 278 8.42 13.68 11.16
N TYR A 279 9.51 12.90 11.10
CA TYR A 279 10.66 13.24 10.24
C TYR A 279 10.39 13.09 8.73
N LEU A 280 9.27 12.47 8.33
CA LEU A 280 8.85 12.32 6.93
C LEU A 280 8.08 13.53 6.38
N ARG A 281 7.81 14.55 7.22
CA ARG A 281 7.09 15.78 6.83
C ARG A 281 8.03 16.90 6.41
#